data_AF-T1F6I1-F1
#
_entry.id   AF-T1F6I1-F1
#
_cell.length_a   1.000
_cell.length_b   1.000
_cell.length_c   1.000
_cell.angle_alpha   90.00
_cell.angle_beta   90.00
_cell.angle_gamma   90.00
#
_symmetry.space_group_name_H-M   'P 1'
#
loop_
_entity.id
_entity.type
_entity.pdbx_description
1 polymer ?
#
loop_
_entity_poly.entity_id
_entity_poly.type
_entity_poly.pdbx_seq_one_letter_code
_entity_poly.pdbx_strand_id
1 'polypeptide(L)'
;MSKRKSVYREQFSTDFPGIKNSKKGENYAFCEYCSTDVSIANAGVSSIKQHFEKEVHKNNVKIKKSTVGISTFFHSNNLPTSRKTAAAEGAFAYHVAFHSLSFKAADCTNRLISTVFAESETGSGKLFSDDSNEIYFWFLHSSLQLFQQTLLILEKKDLVLPEMIESVENLSQKLTDRMQKNFFGAMTQSKLQSLEDSNLANRIEKEFSTFYLTSVDYIQKWFRITDYPSSSKWLMLKSVDTISYENIRKSAEFLMPEIFVKDSLFDETSLLISLLKDSKESFHELPIDIKWAVLFQNELFSNLKKLVYTIFAIPTSNAAVERIFSLCKKQWTDDRNCLKLDTVKSLLQHPRITMIRHLE
;
A
#
# COMPACT_ATOMS: atom_id res chain seq x y z
N MET A 1 20.48 43.22 -57.44
CA MET A 1 19.16 42.57 -57.67
C MET A 1 19.00 41.42 -56.69
N SER A 2 18.05 41.51 -55.75
CA SER A 2 17.82 40.46 -54.74
C SER A 2 17.19 39.22 -55.39
N LYS A 3 17.82 38.05 -55.25
CA LYS A 3 17.30 36.78 -55.78
C LYS A 3 15.99 36.44 -55.04
N ARG A 4 14.90 36.24 -55.79
CA ARG A 4 13.57 35.92 -55.25
C ARG A 4 13.66 34.59 -54.47
N LYS A 5 13.26 34.61 -53.19
CA LYS A 5 13.25 33.41 -52.34
C LYS A 5 12.14 32.45 -52.77
N SER A 6 12.43 31.15 -52.76
CA SER A 6 11.43 30.13 -53.09
C SER A 6 10.53 29.84 -51.90
N VAL A 7 9.23 29.77 -52.18
CA VAL A 7 8.15 29.50 -51.23
C VAL A 7 7.59 28.10 -51.46
N TYR A 8 7.10 27.47 -50.40
CA TYR A 8 6.44 26.17 -50.45
C TYR A 8 5.25 26.18 -51.40
N ARG A 9 5.08 25.10 -52.16
CA ARG A 9 3.91 24.86 -53.04
C ARG A 9 3.34 23.49 -52.74
N GLU A 10 2.02 23.37 -52.75
CA GLU A 10 1.34 22.09 -52.50
C GLU A 10 1.77 20.98 -53.47
N GLN A 11 2.14 21.35 -54.71
CA GLN A 11 2.73 20.43 -55.69
C GLN A 11 3.95 19.66 -55.16
N PHE A 12 4.71 20.22 -54.22
CA PHE A 12 5.86 19.53 -53.62
C PHE A 12 5.45 18.29 -52.81
N SER A 13 4.25 18.26 -52.22
CA SER A 13 3.73 17.07 -51.55
C SER A 13 3.37 15.95 -52.53
N THR A 14 3.02 16.31 -53.77
CA THR A 14 2.70 15.35 -54.83
C THR A 14 3.98 14.81 -55.46
N ASP A 15 4.95 15.67 -55.75
CA ASP A 15 6.21 15.30 -56.40
C ASP A 15 7.17 14.57 -55.45
N PHE A 16 7.12 14.87 -54.15
CA PHE A 16 8.00 14.30 -53.13
C PHE A 16 7.17 13.73 -51.96
N PRO A 17 6.91 12.41 -51.95
CA PRO A 17 6.18 11.76 -50.87
C PRO A 17 6.78 12.06 -49.50
N GLY A 18 5.95 12.42 -48.52
CA GLY A 18 6.36 12.73 -47.15
C GLY A 18 6.91 14.15 -46.94
N ILE A 19 6.84 15.03 -47.94
CA ILE A 19 7.05 16.47 -47.78
C ILE A 19 5.72 17.19 -47.53
N LYS A 20 5.67 18.03 -46.49
CA LYS A 20 4.52 18.85 -46.11
C LYS A 20 4.91 20.29 -45.84
N ASN A 21 3.90 21.15 -45.71
CA ASN A 21 4.09 22.55 -45.32
C ASN A 21 4.74 22.62 -43.92
N SER A 22 5.80 23.41 -43.79
CA SER A 22 6.51 23.61 -42.53
C SER A 22 5.83 24.69 -41.68
N LYS A 23 5.72 24.42 -40.37
CA LYS A 23 5.27 25.42 -39.39
C LYS A 23 6.30 26.53 -39.14
N LYS A 24 7.55 26.35 -39.59
CA LYS A 24 8.66 27.30 -39.38
C LYS A 24 8.59 28.51 -40.33
N GLY A 25 7.75 28.43 -41.36
CA GLY A 25 7.49 29.51 -42.30
C GLY A 25 7.57 29.05 -43.75
N GLU A 26 7.05 29.87 -44.65
CA GLU A 26 6.75 29.49 -46.04
C GLU A 26 7.99 29.16 -46.88
N ASN A 27 9.19 29.53 -46.42
CA ASN A 27 10.47 29.23 -47.08
C ASN A 27 11.09 27.88 -46.63
N TYR A 28 10.33 27.06 -45.91
CA TYR A 28 10.73 25.73 -45.44
C TYR A 28 9.72 24.67 -45.86
N ALA A 29 10.22 23.47 -46.13
CA ALA A 29 9.42 22.27 -46.36
C ALA A 29 9.72 21.27 -45.25
N PHE A 30 8.70 20.65 -44.66
CA PHE A 30 8.86 19.68 -43.57
C PHE A 30 8.93 18.25 -44.13
N CYS A 31 9.93 17.48 -43.73
CA CYS A 31 10.02 16.06 -44.06
C CYS A 31 9.47 15.20 -42.93
N GLU A 32 8.42 14.44 -43.19
CA GLU A 32 7.81 13.54 -42.21
C GLU A 32 8.67 12.33 -41.89
N TYR A 33 9.49 11.85 -42.82
CA TYR A 33 10.38 10.70 -42.56
C TYR A 33 11.51 11.06 -41.59
N CYS A 34 12.04 12.28 -41.69
CA CYS A 34 13.16 12.74 -40.87
C CYS A 34 12.74 13.67 -39.73
N SER A 35 11.45 14.03 -39.64
CA SER A 35 10.90 15.02 -38.70
C SER A 35 11.71 16.33 -38.64
N THR A 36 12.15 16.83 -39.79
CA THR A 36 13.04 18.00 -39.89
C THR A 36 12.59 18.97 -40.99
N ASP A 37 12.85 20.26 -40.77
CA ASP A 37 12.58 21.32 -41.74
C ASP A 37 13.75 21.49 -42.72
N VAL A 38 13.44 21.43 -44.01
CA VAL A 38 14.36 21.65 -45.12
C VAL A 38 14.19 23.08 -45.63
N SER A 39 15.26 23.88 -45.60
CA SER A 39 15.22 25.24 -46.15
C SER A 39 15.19 25.21 -47.67
N ILE A 40 14.14 25.77 -48.25
CA ILE A 40 13.96 25.89 -49.71
C ILE A 40 14.22 27.30 -50.21
N ALA A 41 14.44 28.28 -49.32
CA ALA A 41 14.58 29.70 -49.65
C ALA A 41 15.48 30.01 -50.85
N ASN A 42 16.64 29.34 -50.95
CA ASN A 42 17.69 29.69 -51.91
C ASN A 42 17.79 28.74 -53.11
N ALA A 43 17.41 27.47 -52.96
CA ALA A 43 17.57 26.43 -53.98
C ALA A 43 16.28 25.64 -54.28
N GLY A 44 15.16 26.02 -53.66
CA GLY A 44 13.84 25.49 -53.96
C GLY A 44 13.80 23.95 -53.91
N VAL A 45 13.30 23.37 -55.02
CA VAL A 45 13.18 21.91 -55.22
C VAL A 45 14.53 21.19 -55.12
N SER A 46 15.64 21.82 -55.52
CA SER A 46 16.96 21.18 -55.43
C SER A 46 17.37 20.90 -53.99
N SER A 47 16.99 21.74 -53.03
CA SER A 47 17.21 21.47 -51.59
C SER A 47 16.47 20.20 -51.13
N ILE A 48 15.26 19.97 -51.64
CA ILE A 48 14.45 18.80 -51.30
C ILE A 48 15.10 17.54 -51.89
N LYS A 49 15.52 17.58 -53.16
CA LYS A 49 16.24 16.47 -53.80
C LYS A 49 17.51 16.09 -53.06
N GLN A 50 18.33 17.08 -52.69
CA GLN A 50 19.53 16.84 -51.89
C GLN A 50 19.24 16.26 -50.51
N HIS A 51 18.13 16.63 -49.88
CA HIS A 51 17.70 16.01 -48.62
C HIS A 51 17.35 14.52 -48.82
N PHE A 52 16.65 14.17 -49.90
CA PHE A 52 16.26 12.78 -50.20
C PHE A 52 17.46 11.88 -50.55
N GLU A 53 18.52 12.45 -51.13
CA GLU A 53 19.74 11.72 -51.47
C GLU A 53 20.62 11.38 -50.25
N LYS A 54 20.44 12.09 -49.12
CA LYS A 54 21.21 11.82 -47.89
C LYS A 54 20.90 10.44 -47.33
N GLU A 55 21.94 9.72 -46.91
CA GLU A 55 21.83 8.38 -46.32
C GLU A 55 20.94 8.35 -45.08
N VAL A 56 20.92 9.42 -44.28
CA VAL A 56 20.02 9.57 -43.13
C VAL A 56 18.55 9.48 -43.55
N HIS A 57 18.17 10.15 -44.64
CA HIS A 57 16.80 10.12 -45.13
C HIS A 57 16.44 8.72 -45.67
N LYS A 58 17.31 8.13 -46.49
CA LYS A 58 17.12 6.78 -47.04
C LYS A 58 16.96 5.72 -45.94
N ASN A 59 17.74 5.81 -44.87
CA ASN A 59 17.65 4.90 -43.72
C ASN A 59 16.35 5.12 -42.93
N ASN A 60 15.95 6.37 -42.68
CA ASN A 60 14.68 6.68 -42.00
C ASN A 60 13.45 6.22 -42.78
N VAL A 61 13.48 6.31 -44.12
CA VAL A 61 12.42 5.77 -44.99
C VAL A 61 12.35 4.24 -44.87
N LYS A 62 13.49 3.54 -44.87
CA LYS A 62 13.54 2.08 -44.68
C LYS A 62 12.96 1.67 -43.33
N ILE A 63 13.36 2.34 -42.25
CA ILE A 63 12.88 2.08 -40.88
C ILE A 63 11.36 2.27 -40.80
N LYS A 64 10.83 3.43 -41.26
CA LYS A 64 9.39 3.70 -41.22
C LYS A 64 8.53 2.78 -42.10
N LYS A 65 9.09 2.18 -43.16
CA LYS A 65 8.38 1.16 -43.95
C LYS A 65 8.32 -0.21 -43.26
N SER A 66 9.30 -0.53 -42.41
CA SER A 66 9.37 -1.80 -41.68
C SER A 66 8.64 -1.83 -40.33
N THR A 67 8.25 -0.67 -39.80
CA THR A 67 7.64 -0.55 -38.47
C THR A 67 6.16 -0.17 -38.57
N VAL A 68 5.26 -1.01 -38.06
CA VAL A 68 3.84 -0.65 -37.91
C VAL A 68 3.73 0.51 -36.92
N GLY A 69 3.11 1.62 -37.33
CA GLY A 69 2.97 2.81 -36.50
C GLY A 69 2.25 2.48 -35.19
N ILE A 70 2.77 2.95 -34.05
CA ILE A 70 2.19 2.67 -32.73
C ILE A 70 0.74 3.21 -32.61
N SER A 71 0.40 4.23 -33.40
CA SER A 71 -0.96 4.74 -33.55
C SER A 71 -1.95 3.72 -34.11
N THR A 72 -1.49 2.70 -34.84
CA THR A 72 -2.35 1.60 -35.30
C THR A 72 -2.81 0.70 -34.15
N PHE A 73 -2.09 0.72 -33.02
CA PHE A 73 -2.49 0.02 -31.79
C PHE A 73 -3.45 0.84 -30.93
N PHE A 74 -3.54 2.15 -31.15
CA PHE A 74 -4.44 3.04 -30.42
C PHE A 74 -5.60 3.46 -31.34
N HIS A 75 -6.73 2.78 -31.22
CA HIS A 75 -7.96 3.23 -31.87
C HIS A 75 -8.37 4.59 -31.27
N SER A 76 -8.71 5.53 -32.16
CA SER A 76 -9.15 6.89 -31.81
C SER A 76 -10.42 6.88 -30.96
N ASN A 77 -10.32 7.47 -29.76
CA ASN A 77 -11.31 8.19 -28.95
C ASN A 77 -12.81 8.08 -29.27
N ASN A 78 -13.33 6.86 -29.38
CA ASN A 78 -14.72 6.52 -29.05
C ASN A 78 -14.79 5.04 -28.68
N LEU A 79 -14.15 4.69 -27.56
CA LEU A 79 -14.40 3.39 -26.94
C LEU A 79 -15.88 3.32 -26.56
N PRO A 80 -16.60 2.25 -26.96
CA PRO A 80 -17.94 1.97 -26.46
C PRO A 80 -17.95 2.04 -24.93
N THR A 81 -19.02 2.54 -24.31
CA THR A 81 -19.01 2.79 -22.86
C THR A 81 -18.64 1.55 -22.06
N SER A 82 -19.02 0.36 -22.51
CA SER A 82 -18.64 -0.92 -21.91
C SER A 82 -17.13 -1.16 -21.83
N ARG A 83 -16.35 -0.71 -22.83
CA ARG A 83 -14.89 -0.84 -22.82
C ARG A 83 -14.20 0.22 -21.96
N LYS A 84 -14.81 1.41 -21.80
CA LYS A 84 -14.33 2.41 -20.83
C LYS A 84 -14.56 1.91 -19.40
N THR A 85 -15.73 1.33 -19.12
CA THR A 85 -16.05 0.67 -17.85
C THR A 85 -15.08 -0.48 -17.57
N ALA A 86 -14.88 -1.39 -18.52
CA ALA A 86 -13.92 -2.49 -18.37
C ALA A 86 -12.46 -2.02 -18.19
N ALA A 87 -12.07 -0.91 -18.82
CA ALA A 87 -10.75 -0.32 -18.62
C ALA A 87 -10.61 0.31 -17.22
N ALA A 88 -11.66 0.95 -16.71
CA ALA A 88 -11.69 1.49 -15.35
C ALA A 88 -11.66 0.37 -14.29
N GLU A 89 -12.46 -0.68 -14.47
CA GLU A 89 -12.46 -1.89 -13.62
C GLU A 89 -11.09 -2.57 -13.66
N GLY A 90 -10.51 -2.75 -14.85
CA GLY A 90 -9.19 -3.32 -15.03
C GLY A 90 -8.08 -2.47 -14.41
N ALA A 91 -8.15 -1.14 -14.54
CA ALA A 91 -7.20 -0.23 -13.91
C ALA A 91 -7.30 -0.28 -12.38
N PHE A 92 -8.52 -0.39 -11.83
CA PHE A 92 -8.73 -0.52 -10.39
C PHE A 92 -8.27 -1.88 -9.87
N ALA A 93 -8.61 -2.98 -10.56
CA ALA A 93 -8.15 -4.32 -10.21
C ALA A 93 -6.62 -4.43 -10.28
N TYR A 94 -6.01 -3.85 -11.32
CA TYR A 94 -4.56 -3.75 -11.45
C TYR A 94 -3.96 -2.89 -10.32
N HIS A 95 -4.56 -1.74 -10.00
CA HIS A 95 -4.10 -0.87 -8.93
C HIS A 95 -4.13 -1.56 -7.57
N VAL A 96 -5.22 -2.26 -7.26
CA VAL A 96 -5.38 -3.06 -6.03
C VAL A 96 -4.34 -4.19 -5.99
N ALA A 97 -4.15 -4.91 -7.10
CA ALA A 97 -3.18 -6.00 -7.17
C ALA A 97 -1.72 -5.52 -7.07
N PHE A 98 -1.38 -4.44 -7.78
CA PHE A 98 -0.01 -3.93 -7.89
C PHE A 98 0.43 -3.16 -6.65
N HIS A 99 -0.48 -2.42 -6.02
CA HIS A 99 -0.15 -1.68 -4.81
C HIS A 99 -0.41 -2.45 -3.52
N SER A 100 -1.00 -3.66 -3.57
CA SER A 100 -1.12 -4.59 -2.42
C SER A 100 -1.57 -3.89 -1.13
N LEU A 101 -2.65 -3.11 -1.19
CA LEU A 101 -3.20 -2.34 -0.05
C LEU A 101 -2.16 -1.45 0.69
N SER A 102 -1.01 -1.15 0.08
CA SER A 102 0.04 -0.30 0.66
C SER A 102 -0.52 1.10 0.94
N PHE A 103 -0.12 1.73 2.03
CA PHE A 103 -0.50 3.11 2.39
C PHE A 103 -0.24 4.14 1.27
N LYS A 104 0.80 3.95 0.46
CA LYS A 104 1.07 4.80 -0.72
C LYS A 104 0.01 4.66 -1.81
N ALA A 105 -0.75 3.57 -1.78
CA ALA A 105 -1.86 3.31 -2.67
C ALA A 105 -3.02 4.26 -2.39
N ALA A 106 -3.30 4.66 -1.14
CA ALA A 106 -4.52 5.42 -0.81
C ALA A 106 -4.59 6.77 -1.55
N ASP A 107 -3.48 7.49 -1.65
CA ASP A 107 -3.41 8.76 -2.39
C ASP A 107 -3.54 8.55 -3.91
N CYS A 108 -2.97 7.46 -4.45
CA CYS A 108 -3.20 7.13 -5.86
C CYS A 108 -4.56 6.45 -6.11
N THR A 109 -5.18 5.80 -5.13
CA THR A 109 -6.54 5.25 -5.17
C THR A 109 -7.53 6.39 -5.24
N ASN A 110 -7.38 7.41 -4.38
CA ASN A 110 -8.22 8.59 -4.40
C ASN A 110 -8.06 9.36 -5.72
N ARG A 111 -6.84 9.50 -6.25
CA ARG A 111 -6.62 10.10 -7.58
C ARG A 111 -7.17 9.23 -8.71
N LEU A 112 -7.04 7.91 -8.62
CA LEU A 112 -7.60 6.97 -9.60
C LEU A 112 -9.12 7.04 -9.59
N ILE A 113 -9.75 7.06 -8.41
CA ILE A 113 -11.18 7.33 -8.23
C ILE A 113 -11.52 8.69 -8.84
N SER A 114 -10.84 9.78 -8.48
CA SER A 114 -11.14 11.08 -9.09
C SER A 114 -10.98 11.08 -10.61
N THR A 115 -10.03 10.32 -11.19
CA THR A 115 -9.79 10.26 -12.64
C THR A 115 -10.83 9.40 -13.36
N VAL A 116 -11.12 8.20 -12.83
CA VAL A 116 -12.15 7.29 -13.31
C VAL A 116 -13.54 7.96 -13.24
N PHE A 117 -13.76 8.81 -12.24
CA PHE A 117 -15.03 9.51 -12.02
C PHE A 117 -15.10 10.89 -12.70
N ALA A 118 -13.97 11.58 -12.99
CA ALA A 118 -13.95 12.88 -13.66
C ALA A 118 -14.07 12.81 -15.19
N GLU A 119 -13.63 11.74 -15.85
CA GLU A 119 -13.84 11.53 -17.31
C GLU A 119 -15.29 11.15 -17.66
N SER A 120 -16.20 11.35 -16.72
CA SER A 120 -17.54 10.83 -16.70
C SER A 120 -18.59 11.95 -16.79
N GLU A 121 -18.36 12.97 -17.64
CA GLU A 121 -19.41 13.96 -17.98
C GLU A 121 -20.69 13.30 -18.54
N THR A 122 -20.62 12.03 -18.92
CA THR A 122 -21.78 11.14 -19.16
C THR A 122 -21.62 9.74 -18.53
N GLY A 123 -20.74 9.55 -17.55
CA GLY A 123 -20.23 8.23 -17.15
C GLY A 123 -20.40 7.87 -15.67
N SER A 124 -20.78 8.80 -14.80
CA SER A 124 -21.28 8.46 -13.46
C SER A 124 -22.48 7.50 -13.55
N GLY A 125 -23.25 7.56 -14.64
CA GLY A 125 -24.38 6.66 -14.91
C GLY A 125 -24.04 5.32 -15.60
N LYS A 126 -22.77 5.00 -15.92
CA LYS A 126 -22.44 3.73 -16.63
C LYS A 126 -21.26 2.92 -16.09
N LEU A 127 -20.45 3.45 -15.17
CA LEU A 127 -19.65 2.58 -14.30
C LEU A 127 -20.58 1.82 -13.31
N PHE A 128 -21.69 2.47 -12.97
CA PHE A 128 -22.80 1.98 -12.16
C PHE A 128 -24.07 1.80 -12.99
N SER A 129 -23.96 1.30 -14.24
CA SER A 129 -25.17 0.93 -15.00
C SER A 129 -25.95 -0.20 -14.34
N ASP A 130 -25.31 -0.89 -13.41
CA ASP A 130 -25.89 -1.89 -12.54
C ASP A 130 -25.73 -1.40 -11.10
N ASP A 131 -26.86 -1.23 -10.39
CA ASP A 131 -26.91 -0.77 -8.99
C ASP A 131 -26.03 -1.64 -8.08
N SER A 132 -25.76 -2.88 -8.50
CA SER A 132 -24.86 -3.83 -7.85
C SER A 132 -23.45 -3.25 -7.63
N ASN A 133 -22.82 -2.66 -8.65
CA ASN A 133 -21.45 -2.18 -8.59
C ASN A 133 -21.26 -1.09 -7.53
N GLU A 134 -22.23 -0.18 -7.41
CA GLU A 134 -22.16 0.91 -6.43
C GLU A 134 -22.15 0.36 -5.00
N ILE A 135 -22.93 -0.69 -4.76
CA ILE A 135 -23.00 -1.38 -3.47
C ILE A 135 -21.64 -2.00 -3.09
N TYR A 136 -20.94 -2.65 -4.04
CA TYR A 136 -19.60 -3.19 -3.79
C TYR A 136 -18.59 -2.08 -3.42
N PHE A 137 -18.65 -0.91 -4.06
CA PHE A 137 -17.75 0.19 -3.74
C PHE A 137 -17.99 0.74 -2.32
N TRP A 138 -19.24 0.95 -1.94
CA TRP A 138 -19.58 1.39 -0.57
C TRP A 138 -19.14 0.37 0.48
N PHE A 139 -19.30 -0.92 0.19
CA PHE A 139 -18.80 -1.99 1.04
C PHE A 139 -17.28 -1.97 1.19
N LEU A 140 -16.55 -1.86 0.07
CA LEU A 140 -15.09 -1.80 0.07
C LEU A 140 -14.59 -0.57 0.83
N HIS A 141 -15.18 0.60 0.61
CA HIS A 141 -14.82 1.82 1.33
C HIS A 141 -14.97 1.65 2.85
N SER A 142 -16.12 1.13 3.30
CA SER A 142 -16.39 0.85 4.73
C SER A 142 -15.39 -0.17 5.31
N SER A 143 -15.11 -1.24 4.56
CA SER A 143 -14.22 -2.31 5.00
C SER A 143 -12.76 -1.85 5.07
N LEU A 144 -12.26 -1.16 4.04
CA LEU A 144 -10.89 -0.66 3.96
C LEU A 144 -10.58 0.33 5.08
N GLN A 145 -11.54 1.15 5.50
CA GLN A 145 -11.37 2.06 6.62
C GLN A 145 -11.05 1.30 7.93
N LEU A 146 -11.63 0.11 8.15
CA LEU A 146 -11.35 -0.71 9.33
C LEU A 146 -9.91 -1.23 9.32
N PHE A 147 -9.45 -1.74 8.17
CA PHE A 147 -8.08 -2.20 8.02
C PHE A 147 -7.09 -1.04 8.18
N GLN A 148 -7.38 0.12 7.59
CA GLN A 148 -6.53 1.30 7.68
C GLN A 148 -6.36 1.77 9.14
N GLN A 149 -7.44 1.84 9.91
CA GLN A 149 -7.37 2.22 11.33
C GLN A 149 -6.44 1.29 12.13
N THR A 150 -6.52 -0.02 11.87
CA THR A 150 -5.66 -1.01 12.53
C THR A 150 -4.21 -0.89 12.07
N LEU A 151 -3.97 -0.72 10.76
CA LEU A 151 -2.62 -0.58 10.20
C LEU A 151 -1.87 0.63 10.80
N LEU A 152 -2.55 1.77 10.98
CA LEU A 152 -1.94 2.95 11.60
C LEU A 152 -1.42 2.68 13.03
N ILE A 153 -2.06 1.77 13.75
CA ILE A 153 -1.58 1.34 15.08
C ILE A 153 -0.37 0.41 14.91
N LEU A 154 -0.45 -0.54 13.98
CA LEU A 154 0.61 -1.51 13.73
C LEU A 154 1.92 -0.90 13.19
N GLU A 155 1.84 0.28 12.59
CA GLU A 155 3.00 1.01 12.04
C GLU A 155 3.73 1.90 13.07
N LYS A 156 3.24 2.01 14.31
CA LYS A 156 3.89 2.80 15.36
C LYS A 156 5.33 2.29 15.61
N LYS A 157 6.30 3.21 15.68
CA LYS A 157 7.73 2.90 15.93
C LYS A 157 7.92 2.12 17.24
N ASP A 158 7.21 2.53 18.28
CA ASP A 158 7.36 2.03 19.65
C ASP A 158 6.24 1.05 20.03
N LEU A 159 5.63 0.38 19.05
CA LEU A 159 4.55 -0.57 19.28
C LEU A 159 5.04 -1.78 20.08
N VAL A 160 4.42 -2.01 21.24
CA VAL A 160 4.71 -3.19 22.06
C VAL A 160 3.77 -4.34 21.74
N LEU A 161 4.21 -5.57 22.03
CA LEU A 161 3.45 -6.79 21.71
C LEU A 161 1.99 -6.79 22.21
N PRO A 162 1.68 -6.35 23.44
CA PRO A 162 0.29 -6.30 23.92
C PRO A 162 -0.62 -5.39 23.08
N GLU A 163 -0.12 -4.23 22.65
CA GLU A 163 -0.88 -3.29 21.80
C GLU A 163 -1.12 -3.87 20.41
N MET A 164 -0.13 -4.56 19.85
CA MET A 164 -0.25 -5.25 18.57
C MET A 164 -1.36 -6.31 18.64
N ILE A 165 -1.31 -7.18 19.65
CA ILE A 165 -2.29 -8.26 19.84
C ILE A 165 -3.69 -7.68 20.01
N GLU A 166 -3.86 -6.70 20.89
CA GLU A 166 -5.16 -6.07 21.09
C GLU A 166 -5.69 -5.42 19.80
N SER A 167 -4.84 -4.78 19.01
CA SER A 167 -5.24 -4.14 17.76
C SER A 167 -5.78 -5.16 16.75
N VAL A 168 -5.10 -6.31 16.63
CA VAL A 168 -5.51 -7.39 15.72
C VAL A 168 -6.74 -8.13 16.24
N GLU A 169 -6.85 -8.39 17.54
CA GLU A 169 -8.06 -8.96 18.17
C GLU A 169 -9.26 -8.05 17.94
N ASN A 170 -9.10 -6.73 18.15
CA ASN A 170 -10.15 -5.75 17.94
C ASN A 170 -10.62 -5.69 16.48
N LEU A 171 -9.69 -5.77 15.51
CA LEU A 171 -10.06 -5.88 14.10
C LEU A 171 -10.85 -7.16 13.82
N SER A 172 -10.37 -8.31 14.32
CA SER A 172 -11.01 -9.61 14.11
C SER A 172 -12.42 -9.63 14.71
N GLN A 173 -12.60 -9.09 15.92
CA GLN A 173 -13.91 -8.95 16.55
C GLN A 173 -14.82 -8.01 15.75
N LYS A 174 -14.29 -6.86 15.31
CA LYS A 174 -15.03 -5.89 14.47
C LYS A 174 -15.54 -6.51 13.17
N LEU A 175 -14.77 -7.37 12.51
CA LEU A 175 -15.19 -8.06 11.28
C LEU A 175 -16.21 -9.15 11.60
N THR A 176 -15.99 -9.92 12.67
CA THR A 176 -16.89 -10.98 13.13
C THR A 176 -18.25 -10.43 13.53
N ASP A 177 -18.31 -9.36 14.33
CA ASP A 177 -19.56 -8.72 14.75
C ASP A 177 -20.36 -8.19 13.57
N ARG A 178 -19.67 -7.60 12.59
CA ARG A 178 -20.29 -7.08 11.37
C ARG A 178 -20.87 -8.21 10.53
N MET A 179 -20.15 -9.31 10.37
CA MET A 179 -20.65 -10.50 9.70
C MET A 179 -21.88 -11.07 10.41
N GLN A 180 -21.81 -11.29 11.73
CA GLN A 180 -22.91 -11.88 12.51
C GLN A 180 -24.17 -11.01 12.51
N LYS A 181 -24.00 -9.69 12.47
CA LYS A 181 -25.10 -8.72 12.44
C LYS A 181 -25.53 -8.33 11.01
N ASN A 182 -24.98 -8.97 9.98
CA ASN A 182 -25.19 -8.60 8.57
C ASN A 182 -25.02 -7.10 8.30
N PHE A 183 -23.98 -6.50 8.91
CA PHE A 183 -23.66 -5.09 8.77
C PHE A 183 -22.51 -4.86 7.77
N PHE A 184 -22.84 -4.26 6.63
CA PHE A 184 -21.91 -4.04 5.52
C PHE A 184 -21.50 -2.57 5.34
N GLY A 185 -21.84 -1.72 6.31
CA GLY A 185 -21.71 -0.27 6.25
C GLY A 185 -23.06 0.41 6.01
N ALA A 186 -23.26 1.59 6.61
CA ALA A 186 -24.55 2.27 6.59
C ALA A 186 -25.00 2.63 5.16
N MET A 187 -24.09 3.19 4.34
CA MET A 187 -24.38 3.51 2.93
C MET A 187 -24.65 2.25 2.10
N THR A 188 -23.86 1.20 2.31
CA THR A 188 -24.05 -0.11 1.66
C THR A 188 -25.42 -0.69 1.96
N GLN A 189 -25.86 -0.67 3.23
CA GLN A 189 -27.18 -1.16 3.63
C GLN A 189 -28.31 -0.33 3.02
N SER A 190 -28.17 1.00 3.01
CA SER A 190 -29.16 1.88 2.37
C SER A 190 -29.31 1.56 0.89
N LYS A 191 -28.21 1.26 0.19
CA LYS A 191 -28.20 0.91 -1.23
C LYS A 191 -28.70 -0.51 -1.51
N LEU A 192 -28.40 -1.47 -0.64
CA LEU A 192 -28.96 -2.83 -0.69
C LEU A 192 -30.48 -2.82 -0.52
N GLN A 193 -31.01 -1.99 0.39
CA GLN A 193 -32.45 -1.87 0.62
C GLN A 193 -33.20 -1.23 -0.55
N SER A 194 -32.53 -0.39 -1.35
CA SER A 194 -33.12 0.19 -2.55
C SER A 194 -33.10 -0.74 -3.77
N LEU A 195 -32.47 -1.91 -3.66
CA LEU A 195 -32.33 -2.84 -4.78
C LEU A 195 -33.62 -3.65 -4.96
N GLU A 196 -34.21 -3.63 -6.17
CA GLU A 196 -35.47 -4.32 -6.45
C GLU A 196 -35.30 -5.86 -6.55
N ASP A 197 -34.13 -6.34 -6.96
CA ASP A 197 -33.85 -7.77 -7.12
C ASP A 197 -33.37 -8.43 -5.81
N SER A 198 -34.31 -9.03 -5.09
CA SER A 198 -34.02 -9.75 -3.83
C SER A 198 -33.01 -10.90 -3.99
N ASN A 199 -32.93 -11.56 -5.15
CA ASN A 199 -31.96 -12.64 -5.36
C ASN A 199 -30.54 -12.09 -5.50
N LEU A 200 -30.40 -10.97 -6.23
CA LEU A 200 -29.13 -10.26 -6.35
C LEU A 200 -28.68 -9.70 -5.00
N ALA A 201 -29.59 -9.07 -4.23
CA ALA A 201 -29.29 -8.58 -2.89
C ALA A 201 -28.77 -9.70 -1.97
N ASN A 202 -29.48 -10.84 -1.90
CA ASN A 202 -29.07 -12.00 -1.11
C ASN A 202 -27.69 -12.56 -1.54
N ARG A 203 -27.40 -12.55 -2.84
CA ARG A 203 -26.11 -12.97 -3.36
C ARG A 203 -25.00 -12.01 -2.90
N ILE A 204 -25.21 -10.70 -3.03
CA ILE A 204 -24.24 -9.67 -2.63
C ILE A 204 -23.94 -9.77 -1.12
N GLU A 205 -24.97 -9.90 -0.28
CA GLU A 205 -24.80 -10.06 1.17
C GLU A 205 -23.99 -11.30 1.55
N LYS A 206 -24.18 -12.41 0.82
CA LYS A 206 -23.38 -13.64 0.99
C LYS A 206 -21.92 -13.42 0.61
N GLU A 207 -21.67 -12.71 -0.49
CA GLU A 207 -20.31 -12.37 -0.92
C GLU A 207 -19.61 -11.47 0.12
N PHE A 208 -20.29 -10.47 0.67
CA PHE A 208 -19.77 -9.61 1.73
C PHE A 208 -19.49 -10.35 3.04
N SER A 209 -20.39 -11.27 3.42
CA SER A 209 -20.17 -12.14 4.58
C SER A 209 -18.95 -13.04 4.38
N THR A 210 -18.79 -13.57 3.16
CA THR A 210 -17.63 -14.38 2.78
C THR A 210 -16.34 -13.56 2.85
N PHE A 211 -16.36 -12.29 2.44
CA PHE A 211 -15.21 -11.39 2.59
C PHE A 211 -14.79 -11.22 4.05
N TYR A 212 -15.74 -10.97 4.96
CA TYR A 212 -15.43 -10.84 6.38
C TYR A 212 -14.88 -12.14 6.96
N LEU A 213 -15.50 -13.29 6.66
CA LEU A 213 -15.01 -14.60 7.08
C LEU A 213 -13.58 -14.85 6.61
N THR A 214 -13.33 -14.65 5.31
CA THR A 214 -12.01 -14.83 4.69
C THR A 214 -10.97 -13.92 5.32
N SER A 215 -11.36 -12.68 5.64
CA SER A 215 -10.47 -11.71 6.30
C SER A 215 -10.10 -12.16 7.71
N VAL A 216 -11.07 -12.65 8.50
CA VAL A 216 -10.84 -13.17 9.85
C VAL A 216 -9.95 -14.41 9.79
N ASP A 217 -10.24 -15.36 8.89
CA ASP A 217 -9.43 -16.56 8.69
C ASP A 217 -7.99 -16.21 8.31
N TYR A 218 -7.81 -15.22 7.43
CA TYR A 218 -6.49 -14.73 7.05
C TYR A 218 -5.75 -14.13 8.25
N ILE A 219 -6.42 -13.27 9.03
CA ILE A 219 -5.83 -12.67 10.22
C ILE A 219 -5.41 -13.76 11.22
N GLN A 220 -6.29 -14.70 11.53
CA GLN A 220 -6.00 -15.79 12.48
C GLN A 220 -4.88 -16.73 11.99
N LYS A 221 -4.78 -16.95 10.68
CA LYS A 221 -3.74 -17.78 10.08
C LYS A 221 -2.34 -17.15 10.24
N TRP A 222 -2.23 -15.85 10.01
CA TRP A 222 -0.95 -15.14 9.98
C TRP A 222 -0.56 -14.56 11.33
N PHE A 223 -1.54 -14.02 12.05
CA PHE A 223 -1.43 -13.70 13.45
C PHE A 223 -1.99 -14.90 14.20
N ARG A 224 -1.14 -15.87 14.51
CA ARG A 224 -1.47 -16.95 15.44
C ARG A 224 -1.60 -16.37 16.85
N ILE A 225 -2.63 -15.55 17.03
CA ILE A 225 -2.98 -14.90 18.30
C ILE A 225 -3.13 -15.98 19.38
N THR A 226 -3.57 -17.18 19.00
CA THR A 226 -3.66 -18.37 19.86
C THR A 226 -2.35 -18.83 20.48
N ASP A 227 -1.21 -18.49 19.86
CA ASP A 227 0.12 -18.83 20.39
C ASP A 227 0.49 -17.90 21.55
N TYR A 228 -0.18 -16.76 21.70
CA TYR A 228 -0.01 -15.88 22.84
C TYR A 228 -1.27 -15.96 23.71
N PRO A 229 -1.16 -16.22 25.02
CA PRO A 229 -2.35 -16.51 25.77
C PRO A 229 -3.24 -15.25 25.84
N SER A 230 -4.54 -15.41 25.58
CA SER A 230 -5.58 -14.36 25.74
C SER A 230 -5.58 -13.76 27.15
N SER A 231 -4.88 -14.43 28.08
CA SER A 231 -4.53 -13.98 29.41
C SER A 231 -3.48 -12.87 29.46
N SER A 232 -3.15 -12.19 28.36
CA SER A 232 -2.18 -11.10 28.32
C SER A 232 -2.78 -9.71 28.40
N LYS A 233 -4.12 -9.62 28.44
CA LYS A 233 -4.87 -8.35 28.54
C LYS A 233 -4.49 -7.52 29.77
N TRP A 234 -4.02 -8.15 30.85
CA TRP A 234 -3.52 -7.45 32.05
C TRP A 234 -2.35 -6.50 31.76
N LEU A 235 -1.58 -6.75 30.70
CA LEU A 235 -0.45 -5.91 30.30
C LEU A 235 -0.88 -4.50 29.89
N MET A 236 -2.12 -4.36 29.41
CA MET A 236 -2.67 -3.07 28.97
C MET A 236 -3.00 -2.13 30.13
N LEU A 237 -3.11 -2.65 31.36
CA LEU A 237 -3.41 -1.87 32.58
C LEU A 237 -4.65 -0.96 32.45
N LYS A 238 -5.68 -1.42 31.74
CA LYS A 238 -6.91 -0.64 31.48
C LYS A 238 -7.81 -0.55 32.70
N SER A 239 -7.99 -1.66 33.41
CA SER A 239 -8.73 -1.72 34.66
C SER A 239 -8.21 -2.84 35.53
N VAL A 240 -8.50 -2.73 36.83
CA VAL A 240 -8.14 -3.75 37.82
C VAL A 240 -8.79 -5.10 37.50
N ASP A 241 -9.99 -5.10 36.92
CA ASP A 241 -10.72 -6.34 36.57
C ASP A 241 -10.02 -7.18 35.50
N THR A 242 -9.11 -6.57 34.73
CA THR A 242 -8.31 -7.30 33.73
C THR A 242 -7.14 -8.08 34.33
N ILE A 243 -6.83 -7.84 35.61
CA ILE A 243 -5.65 -8.38 36.28
C ILE A 243 -6.07 -9.51 37.19
N SER A 244 -5.56 -10.70 36.89
CA SER A 244 -5.69 -11.87 37.75
C SER A 244 -4.37 -12.60 37.84
N TYR A 245 -4.09 -13.16 39.01
CA TYR A 245 -2.91 -13.99 39.23
C TYR A 245 -2.87 -15.16 38.23
N GLU A 246 -4.01 -15.79 37.97
CA GLU A 246 -4.11 -16.88 37.01
C GLU A 246 -3.70 -16.47 35.59
N ASN A 247 -4.05 -15.25 35.16
CA ASN A 247 -3.67 -14.75 33.84
C ASN A 247 -2.17 -14.44 33.74
N ILE A 248 -1.60 -13.84 34.79
CA ILE A 248 -0.17 -13.53 34.88
C ILE A 248 0.63 -14.83 34.92
N ARG A 249 0.19 -15.80 35.73
CA ARG A 249 0.80 -17.12 35.86
C ARG A 249 0.86 -17.85 34.52
N LYS A 250 -0.24 -17.91 33.76
CA LYS A 250 -0.27 -18.49 32.42
C LYS A 250 0.69 -17.81 31.45
N SER A 251 0.80 -16.48 31.54
CA SER A 251 1.75 -15.71 30.72
C SER A 251 3.21 -16.05 31.08
N ALA A 252 3.49 -16.23 32.38
CA ALA A 252 4.81 -16.62 32.86
C ALA A 252 5.18 -18.05 32.45
N GLU A 253 4.28 -19.02 32.65
CA GLU A 253 4.48 -20.42 32.26
C GLU A 253 4.79 -20.56 30.77
N PHE A 254 4.15 -19.75 29.92
CA PHE A 254 4.37 -19.77 28.48
C PHE A 254 5.70 -19.14 28.05
N LEU A 255 6.06 -17.96 28.56
CA LEU A 255 7.18 -17.17 28.05
C LEU A 255 8.50 -17.39 28.80
N MET A 256 8.40 -17.75 30.08
CA MET A 256 9.56 -17.94 30.94
C MET A 256 9.27 -19.08 31.93
N PRO A 257 9.30 -20.33 31.45
CA PRO A 257 9.11 -21.50 32.31
C PRO A 257 10.13 -21.58 33.47
N GLU A 258 11.26 -20.87 33.36
CA GLU A 258 12.27 -20.73 34.42
C GLU A 258 11.86 -19.77 35.55
N ILE A 259 10.91 -18.85 35.32
CA ILE A 259 10.17 -18.20 36.41
C ILE A 259 9.13 -19.20 36.88
N PHE A 260 9.62 -20.29 37.45
CA PHE A 260 8.78 -21.29 38.09
C PHE A 260 8.00 -20.56 39.19
N VAL A 261 6.69 -20.46 38.98
CA VAL A 261 5.66 -19.80 39.79
C VAL A 261 6.07 -19.74 41.28
N LYS A 262 6.69 -18.63 41.67
CA LYS A 262 7.05 -18.37 43.08
C LYS A 262 5.85 -17.75 43.77
N ASP A 263 5.71 -17.99 45.07
CA ASP A 263 4.73 -17.29 45.91
C ASP A 263 4.89 -15.76 45.80
N SER A 264 6.13 -15.28 45.59
CA SER A 264 6.40 -13.86 45.35
C SER A 264 5.73 -13.29 44.10
N LEU A 265 5.40 -14.09 43.08
CA LEU A 265 4.61 -13.61 41.93
C LEU A 265 3.16 -13.29 42.35
N PHE A 266 2.60 -14.05 43.30
CA PHE A 266 1.27 -13.78 43.85
C PHE A 266 1.27 -12.49 44.68
N ASP A 267 2.28 -12.31 45.51
CA ASP A 267 2.44 -11.08 46.32
C ASP A 267 2.61 -9.84 45.42
N GLU A 268 3.48 -9.95 44.39
CA GLU A 268 3.65 -8.90 43.38
C GLU A 268 2.35 -8.61 42.63
N THR A 269 1.57 -9.63 42.28
CA THR A 269 0.26 -9.43 41.65
C THR A 269 -0.71 -8.68 42.56
N SER A 270 -0.73 -9.03 43.85
CA SER A 270 -1.58 -8.36 44.84
C SER A 270 -1.18 -6.90 45.02
N LEU A 271 0.12 -6.61 45.05
CA LEU A 271 0.65 -5.26 45.09
C LEU A 271 0.28 -4.45 43.84
N LEU A 272 0.41 -5.04 42.65
CA LEU A 272 0.02 -4.42 41.38
C LEU A 272 -1.46 -4.01 41.41
N ILE A 273 -2.34 -4.91 41.86
CA ILE A 273 -3.78 -4.65 42.00
C ILE A 273 -4.03 -3.47 42.95
N SER A 274 -3.33 -3.43 44.10
CA SER A 274 -3.46 -2.32 45.06
C SER A 274 -3.03 -0.99 44.44
N LEU A 275 -1.85 -0.94 43.81
CA LEU A 275 -1.31 0.29 43.22
C LEU A 275 -2.20 0.84 42.11
N LEU A 276 -2.84 -0.03 41.33
CA LEU A 276 -3.76 0.39 40.26
C LEU A 276 -5.09 0.90 40.81
N LYS A 277 -5.61 0.31 41.89
CA LYS A 277 -6.80 0.83 42.59
C LYS A 277 -6.56 2.24 43.12
N ASP A 278 -5.35 2.51 43.61
CA ASP A 278 -4.95 3.80 44.17
C ASP A 278 -4.42 4.78 43.10
N SER A 279 -4.40 4.38 41.83
CA SER A 279 -3.83 5.20 40.76
C SER A 279 -4.77 6.35 40.36
N LYS A 280 -4.18 7.49 40.00
CA LYS A 280 -4.91 8.69 39.56
C LYS A 280 -5.36 8.54 38.10
N GLU A 281 -6.41 9.23 37.68
CA GLU A 281 -6.88 9.24 36.28
C GLU A 281 -5.76 9.58 35.28
N SER A 282 -4.88 10.53 35.61
CA SER A 282 -3.73 10.90 34.79
C SER A 282 -2.76 9.76 34.50
N PHE A 283 -2.71 8.73 35.36
CA PHE A 283 -1.92 7.53 35.11
C PHE A 283 -2.48 6.72 33.94
N HIS A 284 -3.81 6.65 33.79
CA HIS A 284 -4.46 5.88 32.74
C HIS A 284 -4.29 6.49 31.33
N GLU A 285 -3.97 7.78 31.25
CA GLU A 285 -3.68 8.48 30.00
C GLU A 285 -2.25 8.25 29.49
N LEU A 286 -1.36 7.73 30.35
CA LEU A 286 0.04 7.49 29.98
C LEU A 286 0.17 6.35 28.95
N PRO A 287 1.19 6.41 28.07
CA PRO A 287 1.61 5.29 27.25
C PRO A 287 1.92 4.04 28.09
N ILE A 288 1.68 2.85 27.52
CA ILE A 288 1.76 1.56 28.23
C ILE A 288 3.15 1.27 28.80
N ASP A 289 4.20 1.57 28.04
CA ASP A 289 5.60 1.46 28.43
C ASP A 289 5.92 2.38 29.63
N ILE A 290 5.39 3.61 29.61
CA ILE A 290 5.56 4.57 30.70
C ILE A 290 4.80 4.12 31.96
N LYS A 291 3.59 3.56 31.83
CA LYS A 291 2.83 2.99 32.96
C LYS A 291 3.63 1.92 33.69
N TRP A 292 4.19 0.97 32.94
CA TRP A 292 5.03 -0.08 33.51
C TRP A 292 6.32 0.46 34.12
N ALA A 293 6.97 1.44 33.47
CA ALA A 293 8.16 2.08 34.02
C ALA A 293 7.90 2.75 35.38
N VAL A 294 6.75 3.44 35.53
CA VAL A 294 6.34 4.06 36.80
C VAL A 294 6.10 3.00 37.88
N LEU A 295 5.37 1.93 37.57
CA LEU A 295 5.09 0.85 38.54
C LEU A 295 6.40 0.17 39.01
N PHE A 296 7.35 -0.06 38.10
CA PHE A 296 8.62 -0.73 38.40
C PHE A 296 9.68 0.15 39.06
N GLN A 297 9.35 1.40 39.42
CA GLN A 297 10.11 2.16 40.42
C GLN A 297 9.99 1.55 41.82
N ASN A 298 8.94 0.75 42.06
CA ASN A 298 8.82 -0.02 43.28
C ASN A 298 9.70 -1.29 43.20
N GLU A 299 10.73 -1.35 44.03
CA GLU A 299 11.72 -2.45 44.09
C GLU A 299 11.13 -3.81 44.49
N LEU A 300 9.87 -3.86 44.97
CA LEU A 300 9.17 -5.10 45.31
C LEU A 300 8.80 -5.92 44.07
N PHE A 301 8.82 -5.34 42.87
CA PHE A 301 8.55 -6.05 41.61
C PHE A 301 9.81 -6.72 41.05
N SER A 302 10.05 -7.96 41.43
CA SER A 302 11.20 -8.73 40.95
C SER A 302 10.86 -9.66 39.79
N ASN A 303 9.75 -10.40 39.88
CA ASN A 303 9.34 -11.40 38.90
C ASN A 303 8.51 -10.76 37.78
N LEU A 304 7.55 -9.90 38.13
CA LEU A 304 6.74 -9.15 37.17
C LEU A 304 7.59 -8.25 36.28
N LYS A 305 8.62 -7.60 36.83
CA LYS A 305 9.54 -6.77 36.07
C LYS A 305 10.26 -7.56 34.99
N LYS A 306 10.78 -8.74 35.33
CA LYS A 306 11.39 -9.66 34.35
C LYS A 306 10.38 -10.11 33.30
N LEU A 307 9.16 -10.45 33.71
CA LEU A 307 8.11 -10.90 32.80
C LEU A 307 7.70 -9.85 31.79
N VAL A 308 7.38 -8.65 32.25
CA VAL A 308 6.99 -7.55 31.39
C VAL A 308 8.15 -7.14 30.47
N TYR A 309 9.39 -7.08 30.97
CA TYR A 309 10.55 -6.77 30.12
C TYR A 309 10.77 -7.81 29.02
N THR A 310 10.66 -9.10 29.33
CA THR A 310 10.77 -10.17 28.34
C THR A 310 9.70 -10.01 27.24
N ILE A 311 8.46 -9.69 27.63
CA ILE A 311 7.36 -9.47 26.68
C ILE A 311 7.62 -8.24 25.80
N PHE A 312 8.02 -7.12 26.40
CA PHE A 312 8.22 -5.86 25.71
C PHE A 312 9.45 -5.88 24.80
N ALA A 313 10.39 -6.78 25.05
CA ALA A 313 11.55 -7.01 24.18
C ALA A 313 11.21 -7.78 22.90
N ILE A 314 10.02 -8.40 22.80
CA ILE A 314 9.59 -9.14 21.60
C ILE A 314 9.30 -8.12 20.49
N PRO A 315 10.01 -8.18 19.35
CA PRO A 315 9.77 -7.27 18.24
C PRO A 315 8.40 -7.56 17.61
N THR A 316 7.61 -6.50 17.42
CA THR A 316 6.29 -6.54 16.77
C THR A 316 6.36 -6.52 15.25
N SER A 317 7.54 -6.23 14.70
CA SER A 317 7.79 -6.17 13.26
C SER A 317 9.16 -6.71 12.89
N ASN A 318 9.24 -7.34 11.72
CA ASN A 318 10.49 -7.75 11.10
C ASN A 318 11.22 -6.57 10.41
N ALA A 319 10.62 -5.38 10.32
CA ALA A 319 11.17 -4.23 9.58
C ALA A 319 12.59 -3.84 10.02
N ALA A 320 12.90 -3.95 11.31
CA ALA A 320 14.26 -3.70 11.81
C ALA A 320 15.27 -4.71 11.23
N VAL A 321 14.89 -5.98 11.15
CA VAL A 321 15.70 -7.06 10.58
C VAL A 321 15.77 -6.92 9.06
N GLU A 322 14.68 -6.56 8.38
CA GLU A 322 14.66 -6.32 6.94
C GLU A 322 15.54 -5.12 6.53
N ARG A 323 15.64 -4.08 7.36
CA ARG A 323 16.57 -2.97 7.16
C ARG A 323 18.02 -3.45 7.21
N ILE A 324 18.35 -4.30 8.20
CA ILE A 324 19.66 -4.94 8.29
C ILE A 324 19.92 -5.80 7.05
N PHE A 325 18.95 -6.60 6.61
CA PHE A 325 19.08 -7.41 5.40
C PHE A 325 19.26 -6.57 4.14
N SER A 326 18.58 -5.43 4.04
CA SER A 326 18.73 -4.49 2.92
C SER A 326 20.14 -3.89 2.89
N LEU A 327 20.68 -3.50 4.05
CA LEU A 327 22.06 -3.04 4.18
C LEU A 327 23.06 -4.16 3.82
N CYS A 328 22.84 -5.39 4.30
CA CYS A 328 23.65 -6.55 3.94
C CYS A 328 23.61 -6.83 2.45
N LYS A 329 22.42 -6.77 1.83
CA LYS A 329 22.25 -6.97 0.39
C LYS A 329 23.03 -5.94 -0.40
N LYS A 330 22.97 -4.65 -0.02
CA LYS A 330 23.78 -3.59 -0.66
C LYS A 330 25.28 -3.86 -0.56
N GLN A 331 25.76 -4.33 0.59
CA GLN A 331 27.16 -4.71 0.80
C GLN A 331 27.55 -5.99 0.03
N TRP A 332 26.58 -6.83 -0.34
CA TRP A 332 26.78 -8.09 -1.06
C TRP A 332 26.71 -7.91 -2.58
N THR A 333 25.76 -7.12 -3.10
CA THR A 333 25.37 -7.19 -4.53
C THR A 333 25.74 -6.00 -5.40
N ASP A 334 26.11 -4.83 -4.87
CA ASP A 334 26.30 -3.65 -5.74
C ASP A 334 27.64 -2.89 -5.56
N ASP A 335 28.25 -2.83 -4.37
CA ASP A 335 29.40 -1.92 -4.12
C ASP A 335 30.72 -2.57 -3.66
N ARG A 336 30.73 -3.83 -3.19
CA ARG A 336 31.96 -4.55 -2.77
C ARG A 336 31.90 -6.04 -3.12
N ASN A 337 32.98 -6.57 -3.70
CA ASN A 337 33.21 -7.98 -4.01
C ASN A 337 32.57 -8.92 -2.97
N CYS A 338 31.51 -9.65 -3.38
CA CYS A 338 30.76 -10.65 -2.61
C CYS A 338 31.51 -11.15 -1.38
N LEU A 339 31.23 -10.54 -0.22
CA LEU A 339 31.86 -10.93 1.03
C LEU A 339 31.52 -12.38 1.35
N LYS A 340 32.50 -13.13 1.89
CA LYS A 340 32.24 -14.49 2.37
C LYS A 340 31.18 -14.47 3.47
N LEU A 341 30.35 -15.50 3.51
CA LEU A 341 29.27 -15.64 4.50
C LEU A 341 29.75 -15.44 5.94
N ASP A 342 30.93 -15.98 6.28
CA ASP A 342 31.52 -15.84 7.62
C ASP A 342 31.87 -14.39 7.94
N THR A 343 32.38 -13.63 6.96
CA THR A 343 32.67 -12.21 7.12
C THR A 343 31.40 -11.40 7.33
N VAL A 344 30.32 -11.71 6.60
CA VAL A 344 29.01 -11.05 6.78
C VAL A 344 28.42 -11.36 8.15
N LYS A 345 28.49 -12.61 8.62
CA LYS A 345 28.08 -13.00 9.97
C LYS A 345 28.88 -12.26 11.05
N SER A 346 30.20 -12.20 10.92
CA SER A 346 31.06 -11.47 11.86
C SER A 346 30.80 -9.97 11.86
N LEU A 347 30.50 -9.36 10.70
CA LEU A 347 30.11 -7.95 10.61
C LEU A 347 28.80 -7.69 11.34
N LEU A 348 27.78 -8.54 11.13
CA LEU A 348 26.48 -8.44 11.79
C LEU A 348 26.55 -8.62 13.31
N GLN A 349 27.45 -9.49 13.78
CA GLN A 349 27.68 -9.75 15.19
C GLN A 349 28.62 -8.73 15.85
N HIS A 350 29.22 -7.83 15.07
CA HIS A 350 30.12 -6.82 15.61
C HIS A 350 29.33 -5.81 16.47
N PRO A 351 29.71 -5.58 17.73
CA PRO A 351 28.90 -4.82 18.71
C PRO A 351 28.60 -3.37 18.32
N ARG A 352 29.31 -2.81 17.34
CA ARG A 352 29.02 -1.48 16.76
C ARG A 352 27.76 -1.44 15.89
N ILE A 353 27.31 -2.55 15.30
CA ILE A 353 26.05 -2.62 14.54
C ILE A 353 24.87 -2.85 15.49
N THR A 354 25.08 -3.59 16.58
CA THR A 354 24.08 -3.81 17.64
C THR A 354 23.74 -2.54 18.43
N MET A 355 24.66 -1.56 18.49
CA MET A 355 24.47 -0.27 19.16
C MET A 355 23.63 0.78 18.38
N ILE A 356 23.15 0.47 17.17
CA ILE A 356 22.22 1.40 16.45
C ILE A 356 20.84 1.45 17.13
N ARG A 357 20.55 0.60 18.12
CA ARG A 357 19.35 0.72 18.96
C ARG A 357 19.38 1.84 20.01
N HIS A 358 20.51 2.53 20.22
CA HIS A 358 20.65 3.51 21.31
C HIS A 358 20.91 4.97 20.88
N LEU A 359 20.72 5.32 19.60
CA LEU A 359 20.94 6.70 19.11
C LEU A 359 19.85 7.22 18.15
N GLU A 360 18.57 6.85 18.32
CA GLU A 360 17.45 7.56 17.67
C GLU A 360 16.21 7.70 18.55
#